data_AF-A0AAU8DN89-F1
#
_entry.id   AF-A0AAU8DN89-F1
#
_cell.length_a   1.000
_cell.length_b   1.000
_cell.length_c   1.000
_cell.angle_alpha   90.00
_cell.angle_beta   90.00
_cell.angle_gamma   90.00
#
_symmetry.space_group_name_H-M   'P 1'
#
loop_
_entity.id
_entity.type
_entity.pdbx_description
1 polymer ?
#
loop_
_entity_poly.entity_id
_entity_poly.type
_entity_poly.pdbx_seq_one_letter_code
_entity_poly.pdbx_strand_id
1 'polypeptide(L)'
;MSGMGADSSRNGAGPVRTGGWAVAVGSRARVLAFGTAFVVLIGLAVLIGRIGGWTARPTGGGVRELPTAPSRPRPSVTRVPAQVDRSIPDTSNQAAAWVWLVVAAVVAIIVYLLLRRAWDARRRIAERRRLRIEPDAATGPQLDEEPPPPVAQTPPGRQFDARAAADAIVSCWVWVEDWATARGRPRLSFETPTEFLDRVVGQGEPDPGESELPIEPAASGSLPPRVVATQAYRAGDAAQRSAAARTLLPLYQRARFDVAALDPESAVRARDAALIVCGKDPVDSP
;
A
#
# COMPACT_ATOMS: atom_id res chain seq x y z
N MET A 1 -65.68 -26.27 -14.30
CA MET A 1 -65.95 -24.83 -14.19
C MET A 1 -64.81 -24.27 -13.34
N SER A 2 -63.66 -23.92 -13.92
CA SER A 2 -63.37 -22.76 -14.80
C SER A 2 -63.22 -21.46 -14.02
N GLY A 3 -62.02 -20.87 -14.14
CA GLY A 3 -61.60 -19.54 -13.66
C GLY A 3 -60.19 -19.68 -13.07
N MET A 4 -59.07 -19.66 -13.80
CA MET A 4 -58.65 -18.87 -14.98
C MET A 4 -58.68 -17.35 -14.72
N GLY A 5 -57.47 -16.79 -14.56
CA GLY A 5 -57.17 -15.36 -14.64
C GLY A 5 -56.32 -14.90 -13.45
N ALA A 6 -55.22 -14.19 -13.60
CA ALA A 6 -54.48 -13.74 -14.77
C ALA A 6 -53.09 -13.31 -14.29
N ASP A 7 -52.14 -13.33 -15.21
CA ASP A 7 -50.81 -12.74 -15.12
C ASP A 7 -50.75 -11.37 -14.44
N SER A 8 -49.69 -11.15 -13.65
CA SER A 8 -49.08 -9.83 -13.48
C SER A 8 -47.60 -9.98 -13.15
N SER A 9 -46.87 -10.41 -14.18
CA SER A 9 -45.49 -10.05 -14.45
C SER A 9 -45.23 -8.57 -14.11
N ARG A 10 -44.46 -8.33 -13.04
CA ARG A 10 -43.65 -7.12 -12.88
C ARG A 10 -42.20 -7.53 -12.71
N ASN A 11 -41.62 -7.94 -13.84
CA ASN A 11 -40.19 -7.92 -14.05
C ASN A 11 -39.69 -6.48 -13.90
N GLY A 12 -39.31 -6.11 -12.67
CA GLY A 12 -38.50 -4.93 -12.40
C GLY A 12 -37.10 -5.18 -12.93
N ALA A 13 -36.89 -4.90 -14.21
CA ALA A 13 -35.57 -4.76 -14.80
C ALA A 13 -34.85 -3.60 -14.11
N GLY A 14 -34.17 -3.90 -13.00
CA GLY A 14 -33.25 -2.97 -12.37
C GLY A 14 -32.18 -2.58 -13.38
N PRO A 15 -31.79 -1.29 -13.44
CA PRO A 15 -30.76 -0.83 -14.36
C PRO A 15 -29.48 -1.63 -14.11
N VAL A 16 -29.08 -2.41 -15.11
CA VAL A 16 -27.79 -3.09 -15.13
C VAL A 16 -26.72 -2.02 -14.99
N ARG A 17 -26.14 -1.91 -13.79
CA ARG A 17 -25.01 -1.01 -13.48
C ARG A 17 -23.76 -1.50 -14.24
N THR A 18 -23.69 -1.22 -15.52
CA THR A 18 -22.51 -1.37 -16.38
C THR A 18 -21.53 -0.22 -16.12
N GLY A 19 -21.00 -0.12 -14.90
CA GLY A 19 -20.20 1.05 -14.49
C GLY A 19 -18.88 0.78 -13.78
N GLY A 20 -18.39 -0.46 -13.73
CA GLY A 20 -17.28 -0.84 -12.84
C GLY A 20 -15.92 -1.15 -13.48
N TRP A 21 -15.78 -1.14 -14.81
CA TRP A 21 -14.59 -1.72 -15.46
C TRP A 21 -13.47 -0.72 -15.78
N ALA A 22 -13.71 0.58 -15.63
CA ALA A 22 -12.78 1.62 -16.09
C ALA A 22 -11.68 2.02 -15.09
N VAL A 23 -11.69 1.52 -13.84
CA VAL A 23 -10.78 2.04 -12.79
C VAL A 23 -9.57 1.14 -12.50
N ALA A 24 -9.62 -0.16 -12.84
CA ALA A 24 -8.57 -1.11 -12.47
C ALA A 24 -7.30 -1.08 -13.36
N VAL A 25 -7.35 -0.42 -14.52
CA VAL A 25 -6.20 -0.35 -15.45
C VAL A 25 -5.16 0.70 -15.02
N GLY A 26 -5.50 1.57 -14.07
CA GLY A 26 -4.69 2.74 -13.72
C GLY A 26 -3.42 2.48 -12.90
N SER A 27 -3.29 1.36 -12.17
CA SER A 27 -2.16 1.14 -11.25
C SER A 27 -0.94 0.53 -11.95
N ARG A 28 -1.14 -0.49 -12.78
CA ARG A 28 -0.05 -1.18 -13.51
C ARG A 28 0.60 -0.28 -14.57
N ALA A 29 -0.20 0.55 -15.25
CA ALA A 29 0.30 1.54 -16.20
C ALA A 29 1.17 2.62 -15.52
N ARG A 30 0.84 3.01 -14.26
CA ARG A 30 1.65 3.96 -13.50
C ARG A 30 3.00 3.37 -13.09
N VAL A 31 3.04 2.13 -12.61
CA VAL A 31 4.30 1.48 -12.23
C VAL A 31 5.22 1.31 -13.43
N LEU A 32 4.68 0.92 -14.60
CA LEU A 32 5.44 0.85 -15.84
C LEU A 32 5.94 2.24 -16.29
N ALA A 33 5.12 3.28 -16.20
CA ALA A 33 5.51 4.64 -16.56
C ALA A 33 6.60 5.22 -15.63
N PHE A 34 6.55 4.93 -14.32
CA PHE A 34 7.61 5.34 -13.39
C PHE A 34 8.89 4.55 -13.59
N GLY A 35 8.79 3.23 -13.86
CA GLY A 35 9.94 2.39 -14.16
C GLY A 35 10.66 2.84 -15.42
N THR A 36 9.93 3.12 -16.51
CA THR A 36 10.53 3.62 -17.75
C THR A 36 11.15 5.00 -17.58
N ALA A 37 10.49 5.93 -16.88
CA ALA A 37 11.06 7.25 -16.60
C ALA A 37 12.37 7.16 -15.79
N PHE A 38 12.43 6.25 -14.81
CA PHE A 38 13.62 6.05 -13.99
C PHE A 38 14.78 5.45 -14.80
N VAL A 39 14.51 4.45 -15.65
CA VAL A 39 15.51 3.86 -16.54
C VAL A 39 16.03 4.89 -17.55
N VAL A 40 15.16 5.73 -18.12
CA VAL A 40 15.57 6.82 -19.02
C VAL A 40 16.45 7.84 -18.29
N LEU A 41 16.11 8.22 -17.06
CA LEU A 41 16.93 9.14 -16.26
C LEU A 41 18.30 8.56 -15.92
N ILE A 42 18.38 7.29 -15.53
CA ILE A 42 19.67 6.62 -15.28
C ILE A 42 20.48 6.52 -16.57
N GLY A 43 19.86 6.10 -17.68
CA GLY A 43 20.51 6.03 -18.98
C GLY A 43 21.06 7.37 -19.43
N LEU A 44 20.29 8.45 -19.24
CA LEU A 44 20.71 9.80 -19.55
C LEU A 44 21.86 10.27 -18.64
N ALA A 45 21.80 9.98 -17.33
CA ALA A 45 22.88 10.28 -16.39
C ALA A 45 24.19 9.56 -16.75
N VAL A 46 24.12 8.28 -17.14
CA VAL A 46 25.27 7.51 -17.60
C VAL A 46 25.82 8.04 -18.94
N LEU A 47 24.93 8.42 -19.87
CA LEU A 47 25.34 8.99 -21.15
C LEU A 47 26.05 10.34 -20.98
N ILE A 48 25.52 11.22 -20.12
CA ILE A 48 26.15 12.50 -19.76
C ILE A 48 27.49 12.26 -19.06
N GLY A 49 27.58 11.27 -18.17
CA GLY A 49 28.83 10.87 -17.51
C GLY A 49 29.90 10.33 -18.46
N ARG A 50 29.52 9.78 -19.62
CA ARG A 50 30.49 9.35 -20.66
C ARG A 50 30.98 10.48 -21.56
N ILE A 51 30.19 11.54 -21.74
CA ILE A 51 30.53 12.65 -22.64
C ILE A 51 31.38 13.71 -21.92
N GLY A 52 31.21 13.87 -20.61
CA GLY A 52 32.07 14.71 -19.78
C GLY A 52 33.02 13.87 -18.96
N GLY A 53 34.11 13.39 -19.57
CA GLY A 53 35.23 12.87 -18.80
C GLY A 53 35.63 13.93 -17.78
N TRP A 54 35.40 13.64 -16.50
CA TRP A 54 35.97 14.37 -15.37
C TRP A 54 37.48 14.23 -15.50
N THR A 55 38.07 15.06 -16.36
CA THR A 55 39.49 15.33 -16.30
C THR A 55 39.65 16.08 -15.00
N ALA A 56 39.89 15.31 -13.93
CA ALA A 56 40.60 15.81 -12.78
C ALA A 56 41.78 16.58 -13.35
N ARG A 57 41.73 17.91 -13.25
CA ARG A 57 42.91 18.74 -13.50
C ARG A 57 44.03 18.02 -12.78
N PRO A 58 45.12 17.61 -13.47
CA PRO A 58 46.29 17.14 -12.75
C PRO A 58 46.65 18.27 -11.81
N THR A 59 46.42 18.06 -10.52
CA THR A 59 46.88 18.94 -9.47
C THR A 59 48.36 19.05 -9.71
N GLY A 60 48.78 20.20 -10.24
CA GLY A 60 50.16 20.47 -10.57
C GLY A 60 50.99 20.38 -9.31
N GLY A 61 51.45 19.18 -8.98
CA GLY A 61 52.61 18.94 -8.16
C GLY A 61 53.80 19.37 -9.01
N GLY A 62 54.00 20.69 -9.10
CA GLY A 62 55.24 21.25 -9.56
C GLY A 62 56.34 20.70 -8.66
N VAL A 63 57.06 19.69 -9.16
CA VAL A 63 58.33 19.30 -8.56
C VAL A 63 59.24 20.49 -8.79
N ARG A 64 59.45 21.24 -7.71
CA ARG A 64 60.45 22.29 -7.58
C ARG A 64 61.81 21.65 -7.87
N GLU A 65 62.31 21.79 -9.09
CA GLU A 65 63.67 21.41 -9.43
C GLU A 65 64.64 22.19 -8.54
N LEU A 66 65.40 21.45 -7.73
CA LEU A 66 66.51 22.02 -6.98
C LEU A 66 67.64 22.40 -7.96
N PRO A 67 68.32 23.53 -7.73
CA PRO A 67 69.33 24.06 -8.63
C PRO A 67 70.57 23.15 -8.67
N THR A 68 70.86 22.59 -9.84
CA THR A 68 72.20 22.02 -10.13
C THR A 68 72.95 22.99 -11.04
N ALA A 69 74.04 23.54 -10.53
CA ALA A 69 75.04 24.33 -11.27
C ALA A 69 76.35 23.51 -11.40
N PRO A 70 77.31 23.83 -12.31
CA PRO A 70 77.19 24.48 -13.62
C PRO A 70 78.02 23.82 -14.76
N SER A 71 77.67 24.23 -16.00
CA SER A 71 78.53 24.53 -17.18
C SER A 71 79.21 23.44 -18.04
N ARG A 72 78.80 23.38 -19.32
CA ARG A 72 79.67 23.41 -20.53
C ARG A 72 78.90 23.85 -21.80
N PRO A 73 79.57 24.33 -22.86
CA PRO A 73 79.09 25.44 -23.71
C PRO A 73 78.12 25.07 -24.85
N ARG A 74 77.24 26.04 -25.13
CA ARG A 74 76.41 26.29 -26.33
C ARG A 74 77.15 25.97 -27.65
N PRO A 75 76.49 25.42 -28.68
CA PRO A 75 75.52 26.18 -29.49
C PRO A 75 74.29 25.33 -29.92
N SER A 76 73.09 25.87 -30.12
CA SER A 76 72.65 26.58 -31.34
C SER A 76 71.23 27.08 -31.08
N VAL A 77 70.93 28.29 -31.53
CA VAL A 77 69.60 28.91 -31.39
C VAL A 77 68.62 28.23 -32.35
N THR A 78 67.89 27.23 -31.87
CA THR A 78 66.68 26.74 -32.56
C THR A 78 65.56 27.70 -32.21
N ARG A 79 65.13 28.48 -33.21
CA ARG A 79 63.97 29.39 -33.15
C ARG A 79 62.74 28.61 -32.67
N VAL A 80 62.35 28.85 -31.42
CA VAL A 80 61.10 28.33 -30.83
C VAL A 80 59.96 28.91 -31.67
N PRO A 81 59.06 28.08 -32.23
CA PRO A 81 57.94 28.60 -33.00
C PRO A 81 57.11 29.49 -32.08
N ALA A 82 56.76 30.68 -32.58
CA ALA A 82 55.88 31.62 -31.89
C ALA A 82 54.67 30.84 -31.36
N GLN A 83 54.55 30.82 -30.03
CA GLN A 83 53.45 30.18 -29.33
C GLN A 83 52.20 30.94 -29.78
N VAL A 84 51.49 30.38 -30.75
CA VAL A 84 50.21 30.90 -31.20
C VAL A 84 49.32 30.86 -29.97
N ASP A 85 49.00 32.03 -29.42
CA ASP A 85 47.95 32.21 -28.42
C ASP A 85 46.64 31.73 -29.03
N ARG A 86 46.41 30.41 -28.97
CA ARG A 86 45.09 29.83 -29.14
C ARG A 86 44.34 30.25 -27.89
N SER A 87 43.67 31.39 -27.97
CA SER A 87 42.56 31.73 -27.10
C SER A 87 41.60 30.54 -27.14
N ILE A 88 41.68 29.68 -26.13
CA ILE A 88 40.74 28.57 -25.94
C ILE A 88 39.38 29.26 -25.79
N PRO A 89 38.41 29.02 -26.71
CA PRO A 89 37.12 29.67 -26.61
C PRO A 89 36.52 29.35 -25.25
N ASP A 90 36.08 30.41 -24.56
CA ASP A 90 35.55 30.41 -23.20
C ASP A 90 34.22 29.63 -23.15
N THR A 91 34.33 28.32 -23.26
CA THR A 91 33.23 27.34 -23.25
C THR A 91 32.69 27.10 -21.83
N SER A 92 33.30 27.76 -20.84
CA SER A 92 32.97 27.67 -19.41
C SER A 92 31.51 28.09 -19.11
N ASN A 93 31.02 29.14 -19.76
CA ASN A 93 29.69 29.68 -19.48
C ASN A 93 28.54 28.86 -20.11
N GLN A 94 28.78 28.22 -21.26
CA GLN A 94 27.75 27.41 -21.93
C GLN A 94 27.50 26.08 -21.22
N ALA A 95 28.56 25.49 -20.63
CA ALA A 95 28.44 24.29 -19.81
C ALA A 95 27.63 24.57 -18.52
N ALA A 96 27.84 25.72 -17.89
CA ALA A 96 27.11 26.12 -16.69
C ALA A 96 25.60 26.28 -16.95
N ALA A 97 25.21 26.88 -18.09
CA ALA A 97 23.80 27.09 -18.43
C ALA A 97 23.01 25.78 -18.59
N TRP A 98 23.60 24.75 -19.21
CA TRP A 98 22.95 23.46 -19.39
C TRP A 98 22.73 22.71 -18.08
N VAL A 99 23.70 22.77 -17.15
CA VAL A 99 23.56 22.15 -15.82
C VAL A 99 22.39 22.78 -15.06
N TRP A 100 22.27 24.11 -15.07
CA TRP A 100 21.15 24.81 -14.43
C TRP A 100 19.79 24.45 -15.05
N LEU A 101 19.71 24.27 -16.37
CA LEU A 101 18.50 23.79 -17.04
C LEU A 101 18.09 22.38 -16.57
N VAL A 102 19.04 21.46 -16.45
CA VAL A 102 18.77 20.09 -15.96
C VAL A 102 18.29 20.11 -14.51
N VAL A 103 18.95 20.89 -13.65
CA VAL A 103 18.54 21.04 -12.24
C VAL A 103 17.12 21.62 -12.15
N ALA A 104 16.83 22.67 -12.92
CA ALA A 104 15.49 23.27 -12.95
C ALA A 104 14.42 22.26 -13.42
N ALA A 105 14.72 21.45 -14.44
CA ALA A 105 13.81 20.41 -14.92
C ALA A 105 13.53 19.33 -13.86
N VAL A 106 14.57 18.86 -13.15
CA VAL A 106 14.41 17.86 -12.07
C VAL A 106 13.58 18.43 -10.92
N VAL A 107 13.84 19.67 -10.50
CA VAL A 107 13.05 20.35 -9.45
C VAL A 107 11.59 20.49 -9.89
N ALA A 108 11.33 20.89 -11.13
CA ALA A 108 9.96 21.01 -11.66
C ALA A 108 9.22 19.65 -11.65
N ILE A 109 9.89 18.54 -11.98
CA ILE A 109 9.31 17.20 -11.92
C ILE A 109 8.96 16.81 -10.48
N ILE A 110 9.85 17.06 -9.52
CA ILE A 110 9.61 16.78 -8.10
C ILE A 110 8.40 17.57 -7.59
N VAL A 111 8.35 18.88 -7.87
CA VAL A 111 7.23 19.76 -7.47
C VAL A 111 5.92 19.28 -8.10
N TYR A 112 5.93 18.91 -9.38
CA TYR A 112 4.75 18.36 -10.05
C TYR A 112 4.25 17.07 -9.40
N LEU A 113 5.14 16.14 -9.04
CA LEU A 113 4.78 14.89 -8.36
C LEU A 113 4.20 15.13 -6.96
N LEU A 114 4.74 16.09 -6.21
CA LEU A 114 4.22 16.48 -4.90
C LEU A 114 2.84 17.12 -5.02
N LEU A 115 2.64 18.05 -5.97
CA LEU A 115 1.34 18.67 -6.24
C LEU A 115 0.30 17.62 -6.64
N ARG A 116 0.66 16.68 -7.52
CA ARG A 116 -0.22 15.59 -7.94
C ARG A 116 -0.60 14.68 -6.77
N ARG A 117 0.37 14.30 -5.92
CA ARG A 117 0.12 13.50 -4.71
C ARG A 117 -0.79 14.23 -3.72
N ALA A 118 -0.59 15.53 -3.53
CA ALA A 118 -1.43 16.35 -2.68
C ALA A 118 -2.86 16.46 -3.22
N TRP A 119 -3.01 16.56 -4.55
CA TRP A 119 -4.33 16.59 -5.19
C TRP A 119 -5.06 15.24 -5.07
N ASP A 120 -4.37 14.12 -5.31
CA ASP A 120 -4.94 12.78 -5.14
C ASP A 120 -5.38 12.55 -3.68
N ALA A 121 -4.57 12.99 -2.71
CA ALA A 121 -4.93 12.94 -1.29
C ALA A 121 -6.18 13.80 -0.98
N ARG A 122 -6.24 15.02 -1.52
CA ARG A 122 -7.42 15.89 -1.37
C ARG A 122 -8.67 15.29 -2.02
N ARG A 123 -8.56 14.64 -3.18
CA ARG A 123 -9.69 13.96 -3.82
C ARG A 123 -10.25 12.84 -2.93
N ARG A 124 -9.39 12.01 -2.34
CA ARG A 124 -9.82 10.96 -1.40
C ARG A 124 -10.54 11.54 -0.18
N ILE A 125 -10.06 12.68 0.33
CA ILE A 125 -10.72 13.38 1.45
C ILE A 125 -12.07 13.98 1.02
N ALA A 126 -12.15 14.54 -0.19
CA ALA A 126 -13.39 15.10 -0.73
C ALA A 126 -14.44 14.02 -0.98
N GLU A 127 -14.05 12.83 -1.47
CA GLU A 127 -14.94 11.67 -1.61
C GLU A 127 -15.46 11.21 -0.25
N ARG A 128 -14.59 11.12 0.77
CA ARG A 128 -15.01 10.85 2.15
C ARG A 128 -15.97 11.90 2.71
N ARG A 129 -15.82 13.17 2.33
CA ARG A 129 -16.76 14.25 2.74
C ARG A 129 -18.10 14.15 2.02
N ARG A 130 -18.12 13.79 0.73
CA ARG A 130 -19.38 13.59 -0.01
C ARG A 130 -20.20 12.44 0.55
N LEU A 131 -19.55 11.37 1.00
CA LEU A 131 -20.21 10.25 1.66
C LEU A 131 -20.64 10.56 3.11
N ARG A 132 -20.09 11.62 3.74
CA ARG A 132 -20.39 12.01 5.12
C ARG A 132 -21.47 13.09 5.23
N ILE A 133 -21.87 13.72 4.12
CA ILE A 133 -22.93 14.73 4.08
C ILE A 133 -24.21 14.08 3.54
N GLU A 134 -24.71 13.07 4.24
CA GLU A 134 -26.14 12.75 4.31
C GLU A 134 -26.41 12.03 5.67
N PRO A 135 -26.07 12.64 6.82
CA PRO A 135 -26.56 12.14 8.09
C PRO A 135 -28.03 12.55 8.20
N ASP A 136 -28.91 11.67 7.76
CA ASP A 136 -30.29 11.70 8.20
C ASP A 136 -30.27 11.52 9.74
N ALA A 137 -30.49 12.62 10.45
CA ALA A 137 -30.18 12.77 11.88
C ALA A 137 -31.07 11.92 12.82
N ALA A 138 -31.82 10.95 12.30
CA ALA A 138 -32.74 10.11 13.04
C ALA A 138 -32.30 8.65 13.15
N THR A 139 -31.30 8.21 12.37
CA THR A 139 -30.79 6.84 12.44
C THR A 139 -29.40 6.91 13.08
N GLY A 140 -29.23 6.31 14.26
CA GLY A 140 -27.90 6.14 14.85
C GLY A 140 -26.94 5.47 13.84
N PRO A 141 -25.62 5.48 14.07
CA PRO A 141 -24.67 4.82 13.19
C PRO A 141 -24.95 3.32 13.18
N GLN A 142 -25.91 2.91 12.34
CA GLN A 142 -26.02 1.58 11.83
C GLN A 142 -24.73 1.44 11.04
N LEU A 143 -23.73 0.84 11.68
CA LEU A 143 -22.54 0.34 11.02
C LEU A 143 -23.08 -0.69 10.03
N ASP A 144 -23.56 -0.22 8.88
CA ASP A 144 -23.85 -1.04 7.72
C ASP A 144 -22.51 -1.65 7.37
N GLU A 145 -22.32 -2.83 7.93
CA GLU A 145 -21.08 -3.55 8.02
C GLU A 145 -20.62 -3.81 6.60
N GLU A 146 -19.69 -2.98 6.11
CA GLU A 146 -19.18 -3.10 4.76
C GLU A 146 -18.72 -4.56 4.58
N PRO A 147 -19.32 -5.28 3.60
CA PRO A 147 -19.05 -6.70 3.45
C PRO A 147 -17.54 -6.88 3.22
N PRO A 148 -16.96 -7.99 3.71
CA PRO A 148 -15.55 -8.26 3.49
C PRO A 148 -15.23 -8.13 2.00
N PRO A 149 -14.02 -7.67 1.64
CA PRO A 149 -13.66 -7.50 0.24
C PRO A 149 -13.91 -8.82 -0.51
N PRO A 150 -14.61 -8.78 -1.66
CA PRO A 150 -14.96 -9.99 -2.38
C PRO A 150 -13.66 -10.69 -2.79
N VAL A 151 -13.47 -11.92 -2.29
CA VAL A 151 -12.43 -12.79 -2.81
C VAL A 151 -12.88 -13.17 -4.22
N ALA A 152 -12.21 -12.63 -5.22
CA ALA A 152 -12.45 -13.00 -6.60
C ALA A 152 -12.20 -14.51 -6.73
N GLN A 153 -13.29 -15.29 -6.75
CA GLN A 153 -13.21 -16.70 -7.04
C GLN A 153 -12.57 -16.81 -8.43
N THR A 154 -11.46 -17.55 -8.51
CA THR A 154 -10.81 -17.78 -9.79
C THR A 154 -11.79 -18.59 -10.64
N PRO A 155 -12.27 -18.08 -11.78
CA PRO A 155 -13.21 -18.81 -12.61
C PRO A 155 -12.63 -20.18 -12.96
N PRO A 156 -13.44 -21.25 -13.01
CA PRO A 156 -12.94 -22.57 -13.36
C PRO A 156 -12.22 -22.52 -14.71
N GLY A 157 -10.97 -23.02 -14.74
CA GLY A 157 -10.10 -23.01 -15.92
C GLY A 157 -9.16 -21.79 -16.05
N ARG A 158 -9.25 -20.79 -15.18
CA ARG A 158 -8.26 -19.70 -15.15
C ARG A 158 -7.03 -20.13 -14.34
N GLN A 159 -5.84 -19.84 -14.87
CA GLN A 159 -4.58 -20.08 -14.17
C GLN A 159 -4.52 -19.26 -12.87
N PHE A 160 -4.08 -19.90 -11.79
CA PHE A 160 -3.86 -19.26 -10.49
C PHE A 160 -2.90 -18.07 -10.62
N ASP A 161 -3.32 -16.91 -10.11
CA ASP A 161 -2.50 -15.70 -10.03
C ASP A 161 -2.12 -15.46 -8.55
N ALA A 162 -0.91 -15.90 -8.19
CA ALA A 162 -0.39 -15.77 -6.82
C ALA A 162 -0.36 -14.32 -6.33
N ARG A 163 -0.15 -13.35 -7.23
CA ARG A 163 -0.13 -11.93 -6.88
C ARG A 163 -1.53 -11.42 -6.56
N ALA A 164 -2.53 -11.82 -7.34
CA ALA A 164 -3.92 -11.51 -7.04
C ALA A 164 -4.36 -12.13 -5.70
N ALA A 165 -3.93 -13.36 -5.39
CA ALA A 165 -4.18 -13.99 -4.10
C ALA A 165 -3.52 -13.22 -2.95
N ALA A 166 -2.26 -12.78 -3.10
CA ALA A 166 -1.58 -11.96 -2.12
C ALA A 166 -2.32 -10.64 -1.85
N ASP A 167 -2.75 -9.93 -2.90
CA ASP A 167 -3.52 -8.68 -2.78
C ASP A 167 -4.85 -8.91 -2.03
N ALA A 168 -5.53 -10.04 -2.27
CA ALA A 168 -6.75 -10.42 -1.55
C ALA A 168 -6.50 -10.70 -0.07
N ILE A 169 -5.42 -11.43 0.27
CA ILE A 169 -5.03 -11.71 1.67
C ILE A 169 -4.71 -10.41 2.41
N VAL A 170 -3.96 -9.49 1.78
CA VAL A 170 -3.66 -8.17 2.36
C VAL A 170 -4.94 -7.36 2.55
N SER A 171 -5.89 -7.44 1.64
CA SER A 171 -7.19 -6.77 1.77
C SER A 171 -8.00 -7.33 2.96
N CYS A 172 -7.97 -8.65 3.18
CA CYS A 172 -8.58 -9.28 4.35
C CYS A 172 -7.93 -8.80 5.66
N TRP A 173 -6.61 -8.64 5.68
CA TRP A 173 -5.90 -8.08 6.84
C TRP A 173 -6.32 -6.64 7.14
N VAL A 174 -6.35 -5.77 6.12
CA VAL A 174 -6.78 -4.37 6.27
C VAL A 174 -8.23 -4.30 6.78
N TRP A 175 -9.09 -5.17 6.29
CA TRP A 175 -10.47 -5.25 6.77
C TRP A 175 -10.55 -5.61 8.27
N VAL A 176 -9.70 -6.51 8.78
CA VAL A 176 -9.60 -6.79 10.23
C VAL A 176 -9.11 -5.55 11.01
N GLU A 177 -8.14 -4.80 10.48
CA GLU A 177 -7.66 -3.55 11.10
C GLU A 177 -8.75 -2.47 11.14
N ASP A 178 -9.52 -2.32 10.05
CA ASP A 178 -10.63 -1.38 9.95
C ASP A 178 -11.78 -1.78 10.89
N TRP A 179 -12.12 -3.07 10.95
CA TRP A 179 -13.11 -3.62 11.88
C TRP A 179 -12.71 -3.39 13.34
N ALA A 180 -11.44 -3.61 13.69
CA ALA A 180 -10.93 -3.35 15.03
C ALA A 180 -10.98 -1.86 15.37
N THR A 181 -10.66 -1.00 14.39
CA THR A 181 -10.75 0.47 14.52
C THR A 181 -12.19 0.91 14.73
N ALA A 182 -13.16 0.34 14.02
CA ALA A 182 -14.58 0.62 14.19
C ALA A 182 -15.09 0.27 15.59
N ARG A 183 -14.49 -0.75 16.24
CA ARG A 183 -14.73 -1.11 17.65
C ARG A 183 -13.89 -0.31 18.66
N GLY A 184 -13.27 0.79 18.23
CA GLY A 184 -12.46 1.64 19.10
C GLY A 184 -11.12 1.01 19.52
N ARG A 185 -10.65 -0.01 18.78
CA ARG A 185 -9.43 -0.77 19.08
C ARG A 185 -8.43 -0.71 17.92
N PRO A 186 -8.04 0.47 17.43
CA PRO A 186 -7.10 0.57 16.31
C PRO A 186 -5.77 -0.11 16.64
N ARG A 187 -5.07 -0.56 15.59
CA ARG A 187 -3.70 -1.05 15.72
C ARG A 187 -2.75 0.08 16.12
N LEU A 188 -1.87 -0.16 17.09
CA LEU A 188 -0.87 0.83 17.49
C LEU A 188 0.34 0.80 16.53
N SER A 189 1.03 1.93 16.35
CA SER A 189 2.13 2.03 15.39
C SER A 189 3.35 1.19 15.74
N PHE A 190 3.54 0.86 17.02
CA PHE A 190 4.63 0.02 17.52
C PHE A 190 4.22 -1.45 17.70
N GLU A 191 2.94 -1.76 17.47
CA GLU A 191 2.39 -3.10 17.70
C GLU A 191 2.66 -4.01 16.50
N THR A 192 3.24 -5.17 16.80
CA THR A 192 3.48 -6.21 15.80
C THR A 192 2.14 -6.82 15.33
N PRO A 193 2.09 -7.41 14.12
CA PRO A 193 0.87 -8.09 13.65
C PRO A 193 0.35 -9.17 14.60
N THR A 194 1.26 -9.90 15.26
CA THR A 194 0.91 -10.93 16.25
C THR A 194 0.26 -10.31 17.48
N GLU A 195 0.89 -9.31 18.10
CA GLU A 195 0.35 -8.62 19.28
C GLU A 195 -1.02 -7.99 18.98
N PHE A 196 -1.17 -7.41 17.78
CA PHE A 196 -2.45 -6.87 17.33
C PHE A 196 -3.56 -7.93 17.29
N LEU A 197 -3.31 -9.08 16.67
CA LEU A 197 -4.30 -10.16 16.61
C LEU A 197 -4.58 -10.77 17.98
N ASP A 198 -3.55 -10.99 18.80
CA ASP A 198 -3.72 -11.52 20.16
C ASP A 198 -4.56 -10.57 21.01
N ARG A 199 -4.40 -9.25 20.86
CA ARG A 199 -5.24 -8.25 21.53
C ARG A 199 -6.66 -8.24 20.99
N VAL A 200 -6.84 -8.30 19.67
CA VAL A 200 -8.16 -8.32 19.02
C VAL A 200 -8.97 -9.54 19.44
N VAL A 201 -8.32 -10.72 19.51
CA VAL A 201 -8.99 -11.98 19.84
C VAL A 201 -9.09 -12.22 21.34
N GLY A 202 -8.03 -11.94 22.11
CA GLY A 202 -7.94 -12.22 23.53
C GLY A 202 -8.85 -11.35 24.39
N GLN A 203 -9.22 -10.17 23.89
CA GLN A 203 -10.15 -9.24 24.55
C GLN A 203 -11.59 -9.49 24.09
N GLY A 204 -12.05 -10.74 24.16
CA GLY A 204 -13.48 -11.11 24.07
C GLY A 204 -14.24 -10.48 25.23
N GLU A 205 -14.29 -9.16 25.25
CA GLU A 205 -14.81 -8.35 26.34
C GLU A 205 -16.33 -8.26 26.14
N PRO A 206 -17.10 -8.53 27.20
CA PRO A 206 -18.55 -8.38 27.17
C PRO A 206 -18.88 -6.94 26.76
N ASP A 207 -19.88 -6.80 25.89
CA ASP A 207 -20.38 -5.51 25.46
C ASP A 207 -20.56 -4.60 26.69
N PRO A 208 -19.87 -3.45 26.78
CA PRO A 208 -20.00 -2.56 27.93
C PRO A 208 -21.44 -2.08 28.15
N GLY A 209 -22.33 -2.24 27.15
CA GLY A 209 -23.77 -2.01 27.26
C GLY A 209 -24.57 -3.10 28.01
N GLU A 210 -24.04 -4.31 28.20
CA GLU A 210 -24.75 -5.39 28.93
C GLU A 210 -24.51 -5.36 30.46
N SER A 211 -23.55 -4.55 30.94
CA SER A 211 -23.11 -4.58 32.35
C SER A 211 -23.93 -3.72 33.32
N GLU A 212 -24.93 -2.99 32.84
CA GLU A 212 -25.81 -2.15 33.67
C GLU A 212 -27.20 -2.75 33.94
N LEU A 213 -27.39 -4.07 33.76
CA LEU A 213 -28.55 -4.70 34.39
C LEU A 213 -28.34 -4.67 35.91
N PRO A 214 -29.26 -4.09 36.70
CA PRO A 214 -29.16 -4.05 38.15
C PRO A 214 -28.91 -5.45 38.67
N ILE A 215 -27.76 -5.63 39.32
CA ILE A 215 -27.45 -6.84 40.06
C ILE A 215 -28.45 -6.88 41.20
N GLU A 216 -29.63 -7.47 40.97
CA GLU A 216 -30.50 -7.83 42.08
C GLU A 216 -29.68 -8.77 42.98
N PRO A 217 -29.59 -8.49 44.30
CA PRO A 217 -28.86 -9.34 45.22
C PRO A 217 -29.53 -10.71 45.25
N ALA A 218 -29.02 -11.63 44.43
CA ALA A 218 -29.48 -13.00 44.37
C ALA A 218 -29.26 -13.63 45.75
N ALA A 219 -30.36 -13.94 46.42
CA ALA A 219 -30.38 -14.76 47.61
C ALA A 219 -29.64 -16.08 47.33
N SER A 220 -28.78 -16.49 48.26
CA SER A 220 -27.92 -17.67 48.17
C SER A 220 -28.68 -18.92 47.72
N GLY A 221 -28.48 -19.34 46.48
CA GLY A 221 -29.00 -20.62 46.02
C GLY A 221 -28.80 -20.81 44.52
N SER A 222 -27.77 -21.59 44.15
CA SER A 222 -27.58 -22.20 42.83
C SER A 222 -27.59 -21.23 41.62
N LEU A 223 -26.42 -21.03 41.01
CA LEU A 223 -26.33 -20.39 39.68
C LEU A 223 -27.33 -21.04 38.72
N PRO A 224 -28.22 -20.27 38.08
CA PRO A 224 -29.19 -20.85 37.16
C PRO A 224 -28.45 -21.47 35.95
N PRO A 225 -28.90 -22.62 35.43
CA PRO A 225 -28.25 -23.36 34.34
C PRO A 225 -28.00 -22.54 33.06
N ARG A 226 -28.69 -21.40 32.89
CA ARG A 226 -28.48 -20.48 31.76
C ARG A 226 -27.11 -19.80 31.76
N VAL A 227 -26.55 -19.44 32.92
CA VAL A 227 -25.26 -18.73 33.00
C VAL A 227 -24.11 -19.62 32.53
N VAL A 228 -24.20 -20.92 32.82
CA VAL A 228 -23.19 -21.92 32.43
C VAL A 228 -23.18 -22.14 30.92
N ALA A 229 -24.35 -22.14 30.26
CA ALA A 229 -24.45 -22.30 28.81
C ALA A 229 -23.86 -21.11 28.04
N THR A 230 -24.09 -19.88 28.50
CA THR A 230 -23.54 -18.66 27.88
C THR A 230 -22.01 -18.61 28.00
N GLN A 231 -21.45 -19.02 29.14
CA GLN A 231 -19.99 -19.09 29.32
C GLN A 231 -19.34 -20.13 28.40
N ALA A 232 -19.95 -21.32 28.28
CA ALA A 232 -19.44 -22.38 27.40
C ALA A 232 -19.47 -21.95 25.91
N TYR A 233 -20.54 -21.26 25.49
CA TYR A 233 -20.66 -20.72 24.13
C TYR A 233 -19.59 -19.65 23.85
N ARG A 234 -19.39 -18.69 24.76
CA ARG A 234 -18.35 -17.65 24.63
C ARG A 234 -16.93 -18.22 24.60
N ALA A 235 -16.67 -19.26 25.39
CA ALA A 235 -15.37 -19.94 25.39
C ALA A 235 -15.11 -20.66 24.05
N GLY A 236 -16.14 -21.27 23.45
CA GLY A 236 -16.05 -21.87 22.13
C GLY A 236 -15.71 -20.85 21.04
N ASP A 237 -16.39 -19.71 21.05
CA ASP A 237 -16.17 -18.61 20.09
C ASP A 237 -14.75 -18.03 20.22
N ALA A 238 -14.28 -17.74 21.44
CA ALA A 238 -12.92 -17.23 21.67
C ALA A 238 -11.82 -18.19 21.15
N ALA A 239 -12.00 -19.51 21.35
CA ALA A 239 -11.08 -20.52 20.85
C ALA A 239 -11.08 -20.56 19.30
N GLN A 240 -12.25 -20.44 18.68
CA GLN A 240 -12.41 -20.41 17.23
C GLN A 240 -11.74 -19.17 16.62
N ARG A 241 -11.95 -17.98 17.20
CA ARG A 241 -11.26 -16.74 16.79
C ARG A 241 -9.75 -16.84 16.93
N SER A 242 -9.26 -17.50 17.99
CA SER A 242 -7.83 -17.74 18.20
C SER A 242 -7.23 -18.69 17.17
N ALA A 243 -7.99 -19.69 16.72
CA ALA A 243 -7.57 -20.58 15.63
C ALA A 243 -7.55 -19.84 14.28
N ALA A 244 -8.54 -18.99 14.03
CA ALA A 244 -8.61 -18.16 12.83
C ALA A 244 -7.46 -17.15 12.75
N ALA A 245 -7.15 -16.44 13.83
CA ALA A 245 -5.99 -15.54 13.89
C ALA A 245 -4.67 -16.27 13.59
N ARG A 246 -4.48 -17.48 14.14
CA ARG A 246 -3.32 -18.34 13.85
C ARG A 246 -3.25 -18.81 12.39
N THR A 247 -4.39 -18.83 11.69
CA THR A 247 -4.44 -19.14 10.25
C THR A 247 -4.15 -17.90 9.40
N LEU A 248 -4.72 -16.74 9.77
CA LEU A 248 -4.60 -15.50 9.03
C LEU A 248 -3.18 -14.93 9.05
N LEU A 249 -2.51 -14.97 10.21
CA LEU A 249 -1.20 -14.35 10.39
C LEU A 249 -0.11 -14.93 9.46
N PRO A 250 0.08 -16.27 9.34
CA PRO A 250 1.05 -16.83 8.40
C PRO A 250 0.71 -16.53 6.94
N LEU A 251 -0.58 -16.53 6.56
CA LEU A 251 -1.02 -16.19 5.21
C LEU A 251 -0.67 -14.75 4.87
N TYR A 252 -0.91 -13.81 5.79
CA TYR A 252 -0.53 -12.42 5.64
C TYR A 252 0.99 -12.23 5.49
N GLN A 253 1.79 -12.93 6.31
CA GLN A 253 3.25 -12.88 6.20
C GLN A 253 3.74 -13.41 4.85
N ARG A 254 3.22 -14.56 4.39
CA ARG A 254 3.54 -15.11 3.06
C ARG A 254 3.12 -14.16 1.94
N ALA A 255 1.91 -13.62 1.99
CA ALA A 255 1.44 -12.65 1.00
C ALA A 255 2.38 -11.42 0.89
N ARG A 256 3.03 -11.03 1.99
CA ARG A 256 3.91 -9.86 2.02
C ARG A 256 5.36 -10.16 1.62
N PHE A 257 5.87 -11.35 1.93
CA PHE A 257 7.29 -11.67 1.80
C PHE A 257 7.61 -12.86 0.90
N ASP A 258 6.66 -13.76 0.65
CA ASP A 258 6.84 -14.98 -0.13
C ASP A 258 5.57 -15.34 -0.93
N VAL A 259 5.30 -14.52 -1.95
CA VAL A 259 4.12 -14.68 -2.82
C VAL A 259 4.14 -16.01 -3.58
N ALA A 260 5.32 -16.56 -3.86
CA ALA A 260 5.47 -17.81 -4.60
C ALA A 260 4.99 -19.04 -3.80
N ALA A 261 4.97 -18.98 -2.47
CA ALA A 261 4.50 -20.04 -1.59
C ALA A 261 2.97 -20.04 -1.36
N LEU A 262 2.22 -19.16 -2.04
CA LEU A 262 0.76 -19.14 -1.94
C LEU A 262 0.13 -20.23 -2.83
N ASP A 263 -0.89 -20.88 -2.30
CA ASP A 263 -1.72 -21.84 -3.02
C ASP A 263 -3.08 -21.23 -3.44
N PRO A 264 -3.82 -21.86 -4.38
CA PRO A 264 -5.11 -21.37 -4.85
C PRO A 264 -6.17 -21.13 -3.77
N GLU A 265 -6.07 -21.82 -2.63
CA GLU A 265 -7.03 -21.73 -1.53
C GLU A 265 -6.63 -20.71 -0.46
N SER A 266 -5.41 -20.17 -0.54
CA SER A 266 -4.86 -19.25 0.47
C SER A 266 -5.71 -18.00 0.66
N ALA A 267 -6.26 -17.43 -0.43
CA ALA A 267 -7.12 -16.26 -0.35
C ALA A 267 -8.47 -16.57 0.30
N VAL A 268 -9.06 -17.74 0.01
CA VAL A 268 -10.32 -18.18 0.62
C VAL A 268 -10.14 -18.42 2.12
N ARG A 269 -9.08 -19.15 2.50
CA ARG A 269 -8.75 -19.40 3.91
C ARG A 269 -8.48 -18.10 4.68
N ALA A 270 -7.82 -17.12 4.07
CA ALA A 270 -7.60 -15.82 4.70
C ALA A 270 -8.91 -15.05 4.92
N ARG A 271 -9.83 -15.08 3.94
CA ARG A 271 -11.16 -14.46 4.09
C ARG A 271 -11.95 -15.12 5.21
N ASP A 272 -12.05 -16.44 5.20
CA ASP A 272 -12.84 -17.17 6.19
C ASP A 272 -12.25 -16.97 7.60
N ALA A 273 -10.92 -16.97 7.72
CA ALA A 273 -10.25 -16.63 8.97
C ALA A 273 -10.51 -15.18 9.41
N ALA A 274 -10.47 -14.22 8.49
CA ALA A 274 -10.79 -12.83 8.81
C ALA A 274 -12.23 -12.67 9.30
N LEU A 275 -13.20 -13.29 8.61
CA LEU A 275 -14.62 -13.30 9.00
C LEU A 275 -14.80 -13.83 10.43
N ILE A 276 -14.19 -14.98 10.75
CA ILE A 276 -14.24 -15.57 12.09
C ILE A 276 -13.60 -14.64 13.12
N VAL A 277 -12.42 -14.06 12.85
CA VAL A 277 -11.77 -13.09 13.77
C VAL A 277 -12.70 -11.91 14.06
N CYS A 278 -13.46 -11.48 13.06
CA CYS A 278 -14.42 -10.38 13.15
C CYS A 278 -15.78 -10.77 13.76
N GLY A 279 -15.94 -12.03 14.21
CA GLY A 279 -17.19 -12.55 14.77
C GLY A 279 -18.32 -12.70 13.75
N LYS A 280 -17.99 -12.83 12.47
CA LYS A 280 -18.96 -13.03 11.38
C LYS A 280 -18.98 -14.49 10.95
N ASP A 281 -20.17 -15.02 10.74
CA ASP A 281 -20.33 -16.37 10.20
C ASP A 281 -19.92 -16.41 8.72
N PRO A 282 -19.02 -17.32 8.32
CA PRO A 282 -18.58 -17.42 6.93
C PRO A 282 -19.70 -17.89 5.99
N VAL A 283 -20.75 -18.51 6.53
CA VAL A 283 -21.90 -19.03 5.78
C VAL A 283 -22.83 -17.92 5.29
N ASP A 284 -22.86 -16.78 5.98
CA ASP A 284 -23.77 -15.67 5.69
C ASP A 284 -23.20 -14.67 4.66
N SER A 285 -21.98 -14.89 4.17
CA SER A 285 -21.33 -14.03 3.18
C SER A 285 -21.42 -14.62 1.76
N PRO A 286 -22.17 -13.99 0.83
CA PRO A 286 -22.33 -14.46 -0.55
C PRO A 286 -21.03 -14.39 -1.39
#